data_AF-H2CIN0-F1
#
_entry.id   AF-H2CIN0-F1
#
_cell.length_a   1.000
_cell.length_b   1.000
_cell.length_c   1.000
_cell.angle_alpha   90.00
_cell.angle_beta   90.00
_cell.angle_gamma   90.00
#
_symmetry.space_group_name_H-M   'P 1'
#
loop_
_entity.id
_entity.type
_entity.pdbx_description
1 polymer ?
#
loop_
_entity_poly.entity_id
_entity_poly.type
_entity_poly.pdbx_seq_one_letter_code
_entity_poly.pdbx_strand_id
1 'polypeptide(L)'
;MLRSFQSTDLEKEDQVLEVGRDYIPDGEMLLRNTIYGLFDAEGDDQDAFLLAEGAFWSIGELINNANKANNRWALLESALVQRVTAEDPSADREVVVEDVQSAIEHNQADVLKRYGLDNIDLTASILKLIEKHRTNSFALSERFHKKITLTLRVQKKSDQRILIVNVINNSPITVIDRERVEYNLERIKDDLIRAGAHPFEAAVNLYEKSADHAGGGFGAGLRSIILFLKAGYEPFDVDIVFSRLIQYRSAVKSTIFTIEIPIPIRKKAR
;
A
#
# COMPACT_ATOMS: atom_id res chain seq x y z
N MET A 1 1.33 3.77 -27.66
CA MET A 1 0.20 4.34 -26.89
C MET A 1 -0.44 3.18 -26.16
N LEU A 2 -0.20 3.04 -24.86
CA LEU A 2 -0.89 2.01 -24.06
C LEU A 2 -2.32 2.49 -23.80
N ARG A 3 -3.29 1.64 -24.13
CA ARG A 3 -4.72 1.90 -23.91
C ARG A 3 -4.99 1.86 -22.41
N SER A 4 -5.72 2.84 -21.88
CA SER A 4 -6.28 2.75 -20.53
C SER A 4 -7.34 1.64 -20.47
N PHE A 5 -7.61 1.12 -19.28
CA PHE A 5 -8.88 0.39 -19.08
C PHE A 5 -10.04 1.34 -19.39
N GLN A 6 -11.01 0.89 -20.19
CA GLN A 6 -12.20 1.70 -20.44
C GLN A 6 -13.08 1.67 -19.19
N SER A 7 -13.79 2.78 -18.90
CA SER A 7 -14.73 2.85 -17.77
C SER A 7 -15.74 1.71 -17.79
N THR A 8 -16.15 1.26 -18.98
CA THR A 8 -17.09 0.14 -19.18
C THR A 8 -16.51 -1.21 -18.79
N ASP A 9 -15.20 -1.39 -18.85
CA ASP A 9 -14.53 -2.64 -18.49
C ASP A 9 -14.39 -2.73 -16.97
N LEU A 10 -14.02 -1.60 -16.34
CA LEU A 10 -13.94 -1.44 -14.89
C LEU A 10 -15.29 -1.62 -14.18
N GLU A 11 -16.41 -1.38 -14.86
CA GLU A 11 -17.76 -1.59 -14.30
C GLU A 11 -18.20 -3.08 -14.32
N LYS A 12 -17.61 -3.90 -15.20
CA LYS A 12 -18.01 -5.30 -15.41
C LYS A 12 -17.26 -6.26 -14.50
N GLU A 13 -15.95 -6.13 -14.43
CA GLU A 13 -15.07 -7.05 -13.70
C GLU A 13 -13.85 -6.36 -13.10
N ASP A 14 -13.18 -7.05 -12.18
CA ASP A 14 -11.94 -6.57 -11.58
C ASP A 14 -10.83 -6.53 -12.63
N GLN A 15 -10.29 -5.34 -12.90
CA GLN A 15 -9.14 -5.17 -13.78
C GLN A 15 -7.87 -5.36 -12.97
N VAL A 16 -6.97 -6.22 -13.44
CA VAL A 16 -5.75 -6.59 -12.72
C VAL A 16 -4.54 -5.89 -13.34
N LEU A 17 -3.73 -5.26 -12.50
CA LEU A 17 -2.43 -4.69 -12.86
C LEU A 17 -1.36 -5.32 -11.97
N GLU A 18 -0.25 -5.77 -12.53
CA GLU A 18 0.90 -6.22 -11.76
C GLU A 18 2.00 -5.16 -11.79
N VAL A 19 2.47 -4.77 -10.61
CA VAL A 19 3.63 -3.89 -10.40
C VAL A 19 4.78 -4.76 -9.91
N GLY A 20 5.85 -4.89 -10.70
CA GLY A 20 6.87 -5.93 -10.50
C GLY A 20 8.31 -5.45 -10.41
N ARG A 21 9.23 -6.43 -10.28
CA ARG A 21 10.70 -6.30 -10.26
C ARG A 21 11.26 -5.40 -11.37
N ASP A 22 10.63 -5.47 -12.54
CA ASP A 22 11.03 -4.76 -13.74
C ASP A 22 10.28 -3.44 -13.95
N TYR A 23 9.66 -2.88 -12.89
CA TYR A 23 8.82 -1.66 -12.87
C TYR A 23 8.78 -0.94 -14.22
N ILE A 24 7.87 -1.39 -15.08
CA ILE A 24 7.81 -0.90 -16.45
C ILE A 24 7.05 0.42 -16.39
N PRO A 25 7.60 1.53 -16.92
CA PRO A 25 6.89 2.81 -17.06
C PRO A 25 5.46 2.65 -17.61
N ASP A 26 5.25 1.62 -18.41
CA ASP A 26 3.98 1.19 -18.98
C ASP A 26 2.87 0.90 -17.95
N GLY A 27 3.21 0.26 -16.82
CA GLY A 27 2.24 -0.07 -15.76
C GLY A 27 1.82 1.15 -14.96
N GLU A 28 2.76 2.04 -14.67
CA GLU A 28 2.49 3.35 -14.06
C GLU A 28 1.65 4.22 -14.98
N MET A 29 2.00 4.29 -16.27
CA MET A 29 1.24 5.01 -17.28
C MET A 29 -0.16 4.46 -17.44
N LEU A 30 -0.32 3.13 -17.44
CA LEU A 30 -1.64 2.49 -17.51
C LEU A 30 -2.50 2.89 -16.30
N LEU A 31 -1.95 2.78 -15.09
CA LEU A 31 -2.65 3.19 -13.86
C LEU A 31 -3.02 4.66 -13.92
N ARG A 32 -2.07 5.54 -14.25
CA ARG A 32 -2.31 6.99 -14.36
C ARG A 32 -3.40 7.28 -15.38
N ASN A 33 -3.30 6.75 -16.60
CA ASN A 33 -4.30 6.97 -17.64
C ASN A 33 -5.68 6.45 -17.25
N THR A 34 -5.75 5.33 -16.51
CA THR A 34 -7.02 4.82 -15.98
C THR A 34 -7.62 5.73 -14.92
N ILE A 35 -6.84 6.22 -13.95
CA ILE A 35 -7.34 7.16 -12.94
C ILE A 35 -7.80 8.47 -13.60
N TYR A 36 -6.99 9.03 -14.49
CA TYR A 36 -7.35 10.26 -15.21
C TYR A 36 -8.56 10.06 -16.10
N GLY A 37 -8.68 8.95 -16.82
CA GLY A 37 -9.86 8.65 -17.63
C GLY A 37 -11.15 8.48 -16.81
N LEU A 38 -11.06 8.19 -15.51
CA LEU A 38 -12.22 8.09 -14.62
C LEU A 38 -12.63 9.42 -13.99
N PHE A 39 -11.65 10.22 -13.56
CA PHE A 39 -11.87 11.44 -12.79
C PHE A 39 -11.81 12.70 -13.68
N ASP A 40 -10.90 12.75 -14.64
CA ASP A 40 -10.63 13.87 -15.56
C ASP A 40 -10.69 13.44 -17.04
N ALA A 41 -11.78 12.78 -17.44
CA ALA A 41 -11.96 12.27 -18.80
C ALA A 41 -12.01 13.34 -19.91
N GLU A 42 -12.22 14.62 -19.57
CA GLU A 42 -12.37 15.71 -20.55
C GLU A 42 -11.14 16.64 -20.56
N GLY A 43 -10.31 16.67 -19.51
CA GLY A 43 -9.02 17.38 -19.49
C GLY A 43 -9.11 18.90 -19.28
N ASP A 44 -10.32 19.43 -19.10
CA ASP A 44 -10.59 20.88 -19.08
C ASP A 44 -10.97 21.42 -17.69
N ASP A 45 -11.07 20.55 -16.67
CA ASP A 45 -11.48 20.90 -15.30
C ASP A 45 -10.30 20.74 -14.33
N GLN A 46 -9.77 21.87 -13.86
CA GLN A 46 -8.64 21.92 -12.93
C GLN A 46 -8.94 21.17 -11.62
N ASP A 47 -10.18 21.20 -11.14
CA ASP A 47 -10.55 20.54 -9.90
C ASP A 47 -10.63 19.01 -10.11
N ALA A 48 -11.13 18.58 -11.27
CA ALA A 48 -11.11 17.17 -11.68
C ALA A 48 -9.69 16.62 -11.86
N PHE A 49 -8.77 17.44 -12.38
CA PHE A 49 -7.35 17.11 -12.49
C PHE A 49 -6.71 16.90 -11.12
N LEU A 50 -6.92 17.83 -10.17
CA LEU A 50 -6.36 17.74 -8.81
C LEU A 50 -6.88 16.51 -8.07
N LEU A 51 -8.14 16.13 -8.29
CA LEU A 51 -8.72 14.87 -7.81
C LEU A 51 -8.03 13.63 -8.39
N ALA A 52 -7.82 13.62 -9.70
CA ALA A 52 -7.13 12.53 -10.38
C ALA A 52 -5.70 12.37 -9.87
N GLU A 53 -4.96 13.47 -9.69
CA GLU A 53 -3.65 13.50 -9.03
C GLU A 53 -3.75 12.94 -7.61
N GLY A 54 -4.66 13.45 -6.78
CA GLY A 54 -4.83 13.00 -5.39
C GLY A 54 -5.13 11.51 -5.26
N ALA A 55 -5.98 10.97 -6.14
CA ALA A 55 -6.29 9.54 -6.20
C ALA A 55 -5.08 8.71 -6.68
N PHE A 56 -4.37 9.17 -7.71
CA PHE A 56 -3.18 8.49 -8.22
C PHE A 56 -2.06 8.43 -7.18
N TRP A 57 -1.73 9.57 -6.55
CA TRP A 57 -0.75 9.64 -5.46
C TRP A 57 -1.11 8.75 -4.30
N SER A 58 -2.40 8.70 -3.96
CA SER A 58 -2.90 7.86 -2.89
C SER A 58 -2.65 6.36 -3.14
N ILE A 59 -2.94 5.90 -4.36
CA ILE A 59 -2.67 4.51 -4.75
C ILE A 59 -1.16 4.25 -4.77
N GLY A 60 -0.38 5.21 -5.26
CA GLY A 60 1.09 5.14 -5.27
C GLY A 60 1.68 4.94 -3.88
N GLU A 61 1.19 5.65 -2.86
CA GLU A 61 1.67 5.50 -1.48
C GLU A 61 1.42 4.10 -0.91
N LEU A 62 0.28 3.49 -1.23
CA LEU A 62 0.00 2.09 -0.86
C LEU A 62 0.95 1.11 -1.56
N ILE A 63 1.24 1.33 -2.85
CA ILE A 63 2.20 0.51 -3.61
C ILE A 63 3.60 0.63 -3.00
N ASN A 64 4.04 1.86 -2.69
CA ASN A 64 5.33 2.12 -2.08
C ASN A 64 5.47 1.43 -0.72
N ASN A 65 4.44 1.53 0.10
CA ASN A 65 4.37 0.88 1.40
C ASN A 65 4.44 -0.66 1.30
N ALA A 66 3.74 -1.25 0.34
CA ALA A 66 3.85 -2.67 0.02
C ALA A 66 5.26 -3.04 -0.46
N ASN A 67 5.91 -2.19 -1.26
CA ASN A 67 7.28 -2.41 -1.73
C ASN A 67 8.30 -2.37 -0.57
N LYS A 68 8.17 -1.41 0.34
CA LYS A 68 9.02 -1.33 1.55
C LYS A 68 8.92 -2.60 2.39
N ALA A 69 7.74 -3.18 2.53
CA ALA A 69 7.57 -4.48 3.20
C ALA A 69 8.29 -5.62 2.45
N ASN A 70 8.28 -5.61 1.12
CA ASN A 70 9.00 -6.58 0.28
C ASN A 70 10.52 -6.43 0.38
N ASN A 71 11.01 -5.20 0.47
CA ASN A 71 12.44 -4.93 0.62
C ASN A 71 12.96 -5.40 1.98
N ARG A 72 12.20 -5.17 3.05
CA ARG A 72 12.50 -5.70 4.39
C ARG A 72 12.49 -7.24 4.42
N TRP A 73 11.56 -7.85 3.69
CA TRP A 73 11.52 -9.30 3.50
C TRP A 73 12.82 -9.82 2.85
N ALA A 74 13.22 -9.23 1.72
CA ALA A 74 14.41 -9.65 0.99
C ALA A 74 15.70 -9.45 1.78
N LEU A 75 15.78 -8.38 2.59
CA LEU A 75 16.91 -8.15 3.49
C LEU A 75 17.01 -9.23 4.57
N LEU A 76 15.88 -9.62 5.16
CA LEU A 76 15.85 -10.70 6.15
C LEU A 76 16.22 -12.05 5.52
N GLU A 77 15.60 -12.39 4.40
CA GLU A 77 15.92 -13.60 3.63
C GLU A 77 17.42 -13.67 3.32
N SER A 78 17.99 -12.62 2.73
CA SER A 78 19.42 -12.58 2.39
C SER A 78 20.30 -12.73 3.62
N ALA A 79 19.95 -12.12 4.75
CA ALA A 79 20.74 -12.20 5.97
C ALA A 79 20.73 -13.62 6.56
N LEU A 80 19.56 -14.28 6.55
CA LEU A 80 19.41 -15.66 7.02
C LEU A 80 20.16 -16.63 6.10
N VAL A 81 19.96 -16.54 4.79
CA VAL A 81 20.68 -17.39 3.81
C VAL A 81 22.19 -17.21 3.95
N GLN A 82 22.68 -15.95 4.01
CA GLN A 82 24.12 -15.68 4.19
C GLN A 82 24.66 -16.32 5.46
N ARG A 83 23.94 -16.19 6.58
CA ARG A 83 24.34 -16.79 7.85
C ARG A 83 24.43 -18.30 7.76
N VAL A 84 23.42 -18.97 7.22
CA VAL A 84 23.44 -20.43 7.02
C VAL A 84 24.62 -20.84 6.14
N THR A 85 24.82 -20.19 4.99
CA THR A 85 25.90 -20.55 4.06
C THR A 85 27.31 -20.25 4.60
N ALA A 86 27.43 -19.33 5.57
CA ALA A 86 28.69 -19.04 6.23
C ALA A 86 29.02 -20.05 7.34
N GLU A 87 27.99 -20.50 8.07
CA GLU A 87 28.11 -21.50 9.14
C GLU A 87 28.22 -22.93 8.58
N ASP A 88 27.56 -23.22 7.47
CA ASP A 88 27.65 -24.48 6.71
C ASP A 88 27.79 -24.22 5.19
N PRO A 89 29.03 -24.07 4.68
CA PRO A 89 29.30 -23.88 3.26
C PRO A 89 28.93 -25.08 2.37
N SER A 90 28.65 -26.25 2.95
CA SER A 90 28.27 -27.46 2.22
C SER A 90 26.77 -27.60 2.01
N ALA A 91 25.97 -26.77 2.69
CA ALA A 91 24.52 -26.75 2.54
C ALA A 91 24.12 -26.37 1.10
N ASP A 92 23.13 -27.09 0.56
CA ASP A 92 22.54 -26.75 -0.73
C ASP A 92 21.82 -25.41 -0.63
N ARG A 93 22.33 -24.42 -1.34
CA ARG A 93 21.82 -23.05 -1.31
C ARG A 93 20.37 -22.96 -1.75
N GLU A 94 19.92 -23.76 -2.71
CA GLU A 94 18.53 -23.71 -3.19
C GLU A 94 17.58 -24.18 -2.08
N VAL A 95 17.93 -25.29 -1.44
CA VAL A 95 17.20 -25.84 -0.29
C VAL A 95 17.18 -24.86 0.89
N VAL A 96 18.31 -24.18 1.18
CA VAL A 96 18.37 -23.16 2.23
C VAL A 96 17.45 -21.98 1.92
N VAL A 97 17.41 -21.53 0.66
CA VAL A 97 16.55 -20.43 0.23
C VAL A 97 15.08 -20.81 0.41
N GLU A 98 14.66 -21.99 -0.06
CA GLU A 98 13.26 -22.45 0.08
C GLU A 98 12.82 -22.54 1.54
N ASP A 99 13.67 -23.09 2.40
CA ASP A 99 13.41 -23.20 3.83
C ASP A 99 13.30 -21.85 4.52
N VAL A 100 14.24 -20.92 4.22
CA VAL A 100 14.22 -19.56 4.76
C VAL A 100 12.97 -18.82 4.29
N GLN A 101 12.62 -18.93 3.01
CA GLN A 101 11.41 -18.33 2.47
C GLN A 101 10.18 -18.90 3.16
N SER A 102 10.08 -20.22 3.32
CA SER A 102 8.98 -20.88 4.04
C SER A 102 8.88 -20.45 5.50
N ALA A 103 10.02 -20.32 6.20
CA ALA A 103 10.08 -19.87 7.59
C ALA A 103 9.53 -18.45 7.75
N ILE A 104 10.01 -17.53 6.91
CA ILE A 104 9.52 -16.15 6.90
C ILE A 104 8.05 -16.12 6.46
N GLU A 105 7.66 -16.98 5.51
CA GLU A 105 6.31 -17.02 4.97
C GLU A 105 5.24 -17.37 5.99
N HIS A 106 5.54 -18.34 6.85
CA HIS A 106 4.62 -18.82 7.86
C HIS A 106 4.90 -18.26 9.26
N ASN A 107 5.89 -17.36 9.38
CA ASN A 107 6.45 -16.91 10.67
C ASN A 107 6.81 -18.09 11.60
N GLN A 108 7.38 -19.15 11.03
CA GLN A 108 7.70 -20.41 11.72
C GLN A 108 9.21 -20.65 11.67
N ALA A 109 9.89 -20.34 12.76
CA ALA A 109 11.35 -20.50 12.87
C ALA A 109 11.80 -21.96 13.09
N ASP A 110 10.86 -22.91 13.31
CA ASP A 110 11.21 -24.32 13.59
C ASP A 110 12.05 -24.95 12.49
N VAL A 111 11.74 -24.62 11.23
CA VAL A 111 12.51 -25.14 10.09
C VAL A 111 13.95 -24.61 10.08
N LEU A 112 14.19 -23.43 10.65
CA LEU A 112 15.52 -22.81 10.73
C LEU A 112 16.42 -23.45 11.79
N LYS A 113 15.85 -24.21 12.74
CA LYS A 113 16.61 -24.90 13.79
C LYS A 113 17.61 -25.91 13.23
N ARG A 114 17.29 -26.52 12.09
CA ARG A 114 18.19 -27.45 11.40
C ARG A 114 19.50 -26.79 10.95
N TYR A 115 19.53 -25.47 10.90
CA TYR A 115 20.70 -24.65 10.57
C TYR A 115 21.32 -23.98 11.81
N GLY A 116 20.98 -24.39 13.03
CA GLY A 116 21.50 -23.77 14.26
C GLY A 116 20.97 -22.35 14.54
N LEU A 117 19.86 -21.97 13.90
CA LEU A 117 19.23 -20.65 14.05
C LEU A 117 18.11 -20.63 15.11
N ASP A 118 18.23 -21.46 16.14
CA ASP A 118 17.21 -21.69 17.18
C ASP A 118 16.85 -20.43 17.97
N ASN A 119 17.79 -19.47 18.00
CA ASN A 119 17.68 -18.22 18.74
C ASN A 119 17.11 -17.07 17.92
N ILE A 120 16.73 -17.31 16.66
CA ILE A 120 16.17 -16.26 15.81
C ILE A 120 14.68 -16.12 16.08
N ASP A 121 14.32 -14.96 16.63
CA ASP A 121 12.96 -14.45 16.60
C ASP A 121 12.74 -13.68 15.29
N LEU A 122 12.01 -14.29 14.35
CA LEU A 122 11.67 -13.68 13.06
C LEU A 122 10.85 -12.40 13.22
N THR A 123 9.93 -12.37 14.19
CA THR A 123 9.08 -11.20 14.46
C THR A 123 9.92 -10.04 14.97
N ALA A 124 10.77 -10.27 15.97
CA ALA A 124 11.68 -9.24 16.49
C ALA A 124 12.69 -8.76 15.42
N SER A 125 13.15 -9.67 14.56
CA SER A 125 14.07 -9.33 13.46
C SER A 125 13.41 -8.43 12.42
N ILE A 126 12.16 -8.70 12.06
CA ILE A 126 11.36 -7.85 11.16
C ILE A 126 11.11 -6.48 11.79
N LEU A 127 10.71 -6.44 13.07
CA LEU A 127 10.50 -5.18 13.79
C LEU A 127 11.78 -4.33 13.84
N LYS A 128 12.94 -4.94 14.10
CA LYS A 128 14.24 -4.26 14.01
C LYS A 128 14.55 -3.74 12.61
N LEU A 129 14.20 -4.45 11.54
CA LEU A 129 14.38 -3.97 10.16
C LEU A 129 13.47 -2.79 9.84
N ILE A 130 12.22 -2.81 10.32
CA ILE A 130 11.29 -1.68 10.25
C ILE A 130 11.91 -0.46 10.95
N GLU A 131 12.48 -0.66 12.13
CA GLU A 131 13.13 0.39 12.91
C GLU A 131 14.49 0.86 12.34
N LYS A 132 15.24 0.00 11.65
CA LYS A 132 16.54 0.36 11.09
C LYS A 132 16.39 1.11 9.77
N HIS A 133 15.43 0.71 8.95
CA HIS A 133 15.14 1.31 7.64
C HIS A 133 13.97 2.30 7.74
N ARG A 134 14.09 3.24 8.69
CA ARG A 134 13.15 4.34 9.00
C ARG A 134 13.08 5.42 7.89
N THR A 135 13.44 5.12 6.65
CA THR A 135 13.68 6.14 5.61
C THR A 135 12.41 6.71 4.96
N ASN A 136 12.48 8.03 4.77
CA ASN A 136 11.50 8.99 4.29
C ASN A 136 11.04 8.76 2.84
N SER A 137 9.83 9.27 2.57
CA SER A 137 9.32 9.74 1.29
C SER A 137 9.18 8.74 0.14
N PHE A 138 8.21 9.05 -0.71
CA PHE A 138 7.91 8.39 -1.97
C PHE A 138 9.13 8.31 -2.88
N ALA A 139 9.54 7.09 -3.20
CA ALA A 139 10.48 6.82 -4.27
C ALA A 139 10.02 5.54 -4.97
N LEU A 140 9.13 5.69 -5.96
CA LEU A 140 8.82 4.61 -6.92
C LEU A 140 10.08 4.08 -7.65
N SER A 141 11.24 4.70 -7.43
CA SER A 141 12.56 4.28 -7.91
C SER A 141 13.22 3.15 -7.10
N GLU A 142 12.64 2.69 -5.98
CA GLU A 142 13.19 1.54 -5.25
C GLU A 142 12.94 0.23 -6.04
N ARG A 143 13.99 -0.58 -6.23
CA ARG A 143 13.86 -1.90 -6.89
C ARG A 143 12.83 -2.74 -6.17
N PHE A 144 11.84 -3.25 -6.90
CA PHE A 144 10.82 -4.12 -6.34
C PHE A 144 11.41 -5.50 -6.16
N HIS A 145 11.30 -6.10 -4.97
CA HIS A 145 11.80 -7.46 -4.75
C HIS A 145 10.75 -8.54 -5.03
N LYS A 146 9.46 -8.20 -4.91
CA LYS A 146 8.29 -9.04 -5.21
C LYS A 146 7.27 -8.26 -6.02
N LYS A 147 6.43 -8.97 -6.77
CA LYS A 147 5.27 -8.39 -7.47
C LYS A 147 4.20 -7.95 -6.47
N ILE A 148 3.60 -6.80 -6.73
CA ILE A 148 2.42 -6.26 -6.06
C ILE A 148 1.29 -6.28 -7.07
N THR A 149 0.17 -6.86 -6.71
CA THR A 149 -1.00 -6.95 -7.58
C THR A 149 -1.99 -5.85 -7.20
N LEU A 150 -2.47 -5.10 -8.17
CA LEU A 150 -3.57 -4.17 -8.02
C LEU A 150 -4.80 -4.75 -8.68
N THR A 151 -5.96 -4.61 -8.04
CA THR A 151 -7.25 -4.81 -8.70
C THR A 151 -8.04 -3.52 -8.67
N LEU A 152 -8.61 -3.12 -9.80
CA LEU A 152 -9.40 -1.90 -9.96
C LEU A 152 -10.81 -2.26 -10.42
N ARG A 153 -11.84 -1.69 -9.78
CA ARG A 153 -13.23 -1.86 -10.20
C ARG A 153 -14.07 -0.64 -9.87
N VAL A 154 -14.99 -0.27 -10.75
CA VAL A 154 -16.01 0.74 -10.48
C VAL A 154 -17.30 0.04 -10.04
N GLN A 155 -17.80 0.41 -8.88
CA GLN A 155 -19.10 -0.05 -8.37
C GLN A 155 -20.04 1.14 -8.21
N LYS A 156 -21.30 0.95 -8.59
CA LYS A 156 -22.36 1.91 -8.29
C LYS A 156 -22.94 1.56 -6.91
N LYS A 157 -22.72 2.43 -5.91
CA LYS A 157 -23.33 2.32 -4.58
C LYS A 157 -24.32 3.47 -4.42
N SER A 158 -25.62 3.13 -4.33
CA SER A 158 -26.72 4.11 -4.33
C SER A 158 -26.63 5.03 -5.57
N ASP A 159 -26.42 6.33 -5.37
CA ASP A 159 -26.34 7.35 -6.44
C ASP A 159 -24.90 7.74 -6.80
N GLN A 160 -23.90 7.07 -6.22
CA GLN A 160 -22.49 7.39 -6.40
C GLN A 160 -21.74 6.23 -7.06
N ARG A 161 -20.86 6.56 -8.01
CA ARG A 161 -19.88 5.60 -8.52
C ARG A 161 -18.67 5.63 -7.59
N ILE A 162 -18.11 4.48 -7.29
CA ILE A 162 -16.95 4.35 -6.41
C ILE A 162 -15.92 3.49 -7.14
N LEU A 163 -14.70 4.01 -7.25
CA LEU A 163 -13.54 3.23 -7.64
C LEU A 163 -13.03 2.47 -6.41
N ILE A 164 -13.08 1.15 -6.47
CA ILE A 164 -12.49 0.26 -5.48
C ILE A 164 -11.14 -0.19 -6.02
N VAL A 165 -10.09 0.07 -5.24
CA VAL A 165 -8.74 -0.40 -5.55
C VAL A 165 -8.25 -1.30 -4.43
N ASN A 166 -7.79 -2.51 -4.77
CA ASN A 166 -7.08 -3.36 -3.83
C ASN A 166 -5.60 -3.34 -4.18
N VAL A 167 -4.75 -2.96 -3.22
CA VAL A 167 -3.29 -3.16 -3.30
C VAL A 167 -2.97 -4.44 -2.54
N ILE A 168 -2.66 -5.49 -3.29
CA ILE A 168 -2.40 -6.84 -2.79
C ILE A 168 -0.89 -7.04 -2.76
N ASN A 169 -0.35 -7.02 -1.55
CA ASN A 169 1.04 -7.39 -1.31
C ASN A 169 1.12 -8.88 -1.02
N ASN A 170 1.78 -9.65 -1.88
CA ASN A 170 2.03 -11.08 -1.68
C ASN A 170 3.27 -11.30 -0.79
N SER A 171 3.30 -10.58 0.34
CA SER A 171 4.31 -10.73 1.37
C SER A 171 3.65 -10.94 2.72
N PRO A 172 4.08 -11.96 3.48
CA PRO A 172 3.56 -12.27 4.79
C PRO A 172 4.10 -11.36 5.89
N ILE A 173 5.07 -10.50 5.60
CA ILE A 173 5.62 -9.57 6.60
C ILE A 173 4.56 -8.58 7.13
N THR A 174 3.55 -8.28 6.32
CA THR A 174 2.44 -7.42 6.75
C THR A 174 1.40 -8.16 7.60
N VAL A 175 1.54 -9.48 7.83
CA VAL A 175 0.78 -10.25 8.83
C VAL A 175 1.37 -10.09 10.24
N ILE A 176 2.68 -9.81 10.34
CA ILE A 176 3.43 -9.80 11.60
C ILE A 176 3.23 -8.49 12.40
N ASP A 177 2.63 -7.46 11.81
CA ASP A 177 2.29 -6.19 12.49
C ASP A 177 0.83 -5.79 12.29
N ARG A 178 -0.06 -6.79 12.12
CA ARG A 178 -1.50 -6.58 11.90
C ARG A 178 -2.11 -5.65 12.96
N GLU A 179 -1.86 -5.93 14.23
CA GLU A 179 -2.39 -5.15 15.35
C GLU A 179 -1.93 -3.69 15.30
N ARG A 180 -0.67 -3.43 14.92
CA ARG A 180 -0.16 -2.06 14.81
C ARG A 180 -0.68 -1.36 13.56
N VAL A 181 -0.83 -2.06 12.43
CA VAL A 181 -1.43 -1.48 11.22
C VAL A 181 -2.90 -1.14 11.47
N GLU A 182 -3.67 -2.05 12.06
CA GLU A 182 -5.07 -1.83 12.46
C GLU A 182 -5.17 -0.69 13.49
N TYR A 183 -4.35 -0.71 14.55
CA TYR A 183 -4.27 0.36 15.54
C TYR A 183 -3.98 1.72 14.89
N ASN A 184 -3.04 1.77 13.93
CA ASN A 184 -2.71 3.01 13.25
C ASN A 184 -3.83 3.49 12.34
N LEU A 185 -4.50 2.59 11.62
CA LEU A 185 -5.68 2.93 10.82
C LEU A 185 -6.79 3.51 11.71
N GLU A 186 -7.07 2.92 12.87
CA GLU A 186 -8.07 3.43 13.80
C GLU A 186 -7.65 4.77 14.43
N ARG A 187 -6.38 4.91 14.85
CA ARG A 187 -5.83 6.20 15.33
C ARG A 187 -5.93 7.30 14.27
N ILE A 188 -5.61 6.99 13.01
CA ILE A 188 -5.73 7.94 11.90
C ILE A 188 -7.19 8.33 11.69
N LYS A 189 -8.12 7.36 11.71
CA LYS A 189 -9.57 7.63 11.62
C LYS A 189 -10.03 8.54 12.76
N ASP A 190 -9.63 8.24 14.00
CA ASP A 190 -9.98 9.04 15.18
C ASP A 190 -9.43 10.47 15.10
N ASP A 191 -8.15 10.62 14.74
CA ASP A 191 -7.51 11.91 14.60
C ASP A 191 -8.17 12.73 13.47
N LEU A 192 -8.61 12.09 12.37
CA LEU A 192 -9.32 12.72 11.26
C LEU A 192 -10.78 13.07 11.57
N ILE A 193 -11.50 12.22 12.31
CA ILE A 193 -12.85 12.53 12.79
C ILE A 193 -12.79 13.77 13.70
N ARG A 194 -11.78 13.84 14.58
CA ARG A 194 -11.55 15.00 15.45
C ARG A 194 -11.04 16.22 14.69
N ALA A 195 -10.30 16.02 13.61
CA ALA A 195 -9.86 17.07 12.70
C ALA A 195 -11.01 17.82 12.01
N GLY A 196 -12.25 17.32 12.10
CA GLY A 196 -13.45 17.96 11.54
C GLY A 196 -13.52 19.47 11.78
N ALA A 197 -13.10 19.97 12.96
CA ALA A 197 -13.11 21.40 13.30
C ALA A 197 -11.82 22.17 12.93
N HIS A 198 -10.66 21.49 12.84
CA HIS A 198 -9.36 22.12 12.61
C HIS A 198 -8.47 21.27 11.67
N PRO A 199 -8.82 21.18 10.38
CA PRO A 199 -8.17 20.28 9.43
C PRO A 199 -6.69 20.61 9.16
N PHE A 200 -6.31 21.88 9.22
CA PHE A 200 -4.92 22.32 8.99
C PHE A 200 -4.00 21.98 10.18
N GLU A 201 -4.44 22.23 11.42
CA GLU A 201 -3.69 21.85 12.62
C GLU A 201 -3.58 20.34 12.76
N ALA A 202 -4.64 19.61 12.41
CA ALA A 202 -4.55 18.17 12.29
C ALA A 202 -3.50 17.78 11.24
N ALA A 203 -3.51 18.35 10.03
CA ALA A 203 -2.50 18.06 9.01
C ALA A 203 -1.06 18.33 9.49
N VAL A 204 -0.82 19.43 10.23
CA VAL A 204 0.49 19.76 10.80
C VAL A 204 0.91 18.77 11.89
N ASN A 205 0.01 18.46 12.84
CA ASN A 205 0.27 17.48 13.91
C ASN A 205 0.42 16.04 13.36
N LEU A 206 -0.22 15.73 12.22
CA LEU A 206 -0.15 14.43 11.54
C LEU A 206 1.19 14.19 10.81
N TYR A 207 1.93 15.26 10.49
CA TYR A 207 3.28 15.24 9.92
C TYR A 207 4.41 15.35 10.97
N GLU A 208 4.08 15.53 12.25
CA GLU A 208 5.09 15.46 13.30
C GLU A 208 5.75 14.08 13.33
N LYS A 209 7.08 14.04 13.16
CA LYS A 209 7.88 12.80 13.07
C LYS A 209 7.59 11.82 14.21
N SER A 210 7.37 12.31 15.43
CA SER A 210 7.00 11.51 16.60
C SER A 210 5.76 10.63 16.37
N ALA A 211 4.75 11.13 15.64
CA ALA A 211 3.52 10.40 15.33
C ALA A 211 3.67 9.45 14.12
N ASP A 212 4.64 9.68 13.24
CA ASP A 212 5.00 8.76 12.15
C ASP A 212 5.72 7.50 12.69
N HIS A 213 6.42 7.65 13.83
CA HIS A 213 7.17 6.58 14.49
C HIS A 213 6.30 5.56 15.24
N ALA A 214 5.09 5.93 15.70
CA ALA A 214 4.12 4.98 16.26
C ALA A 214 3.45 4.09 15.18
N GLY A 215 3.72 4.40 13.90
CA GLY A 215 3.01 3.98 12.70
C GLY A 215 3.38 2.64 12.04
N GLY A 216 4.37 1.90 12.56
CA GLY A 216 4.94 0.74 11.86
C GLY A 216 5.56 1.07 10.49
N GLY A 217 5.76 2.36 10.17
CA GLY A 217 6.22 2.85 8.87
C GLY A 217 5.14 2.98 7.79
N PHE A 218 3.85 2.80 8.12
CA PHE A 218 2.71 3.00 7.20
C PHE A 218 1.88 4.27 7.54
N GLY A 219 2.11 4.87 8.71
CA GLY A 219 1.34 5.99 9.27
C GLY A 219 1.31 7.22 8.37
N ALA A 220 2.45 7.82 8.01
CA ALA A 220 2.48 8.99 7.15
C ALA A 220 1.84 8.75 5.77
N GLY A 221 2.10 7.61 5.13
CA GLY A 221 1.55 7.28 3.81
C GLY A 221 0.02 7.12 3.82
N LEU A 222 -0.52 6.43 4.84
CA LEU A 222 -1.97 6.30 5.04
C LEU A 222 -2.63 7.65 5.37
N ARG A 223 -1.93 8.55 6.08
CA ARG A 223 -2.41 9.90 6.40
C ARG A 223 -2.40 10.82 5.18
N SER A 224 -1.34 10.79 4.37
CA SER A 224 -1.24 11.62 3.16
C SER A 224 -2.28 11.22 2.12
N ILE A 225 -2.58 9.92 1.96
CA ILE A 225 -3.71 9.43 1.14
C ILE A 225 -5.00 10.16 1.51
N ILE A 226 -5.32 10.20 2.80
CA ILE A 226 -6.60 10.73 3.25
C ILE A 226 -6.64 12.26 3.13
N LEU A 227 -5.51 12.95 3.35
CA LEU A 227 -5.40 14.39 3.15
C LEU A 227 -5.54 14.78 1.67
N PHE A 228 -4.86 14.05 0.77
CA PHE A 228 -4.97 14.29 -0.67
C PHE A 228 -6.39 14.05 -1.18
N LEU A 229 -7.03 12.99 -0.70
CA LEU A 229 -8.43 12.71 -1.03
C LEU A 229 -9.36 13.74 -0.39
N LYS A 230 -9.13 14.24 0.83
CA LYS A 230 -9.97 15.30 1.38
C LYS A 230 -9.84 16.61 0.58
N ALA A 231 -8.61 17.06 0.36
CA ALA A 231 -8.34 18.33 -0.31
C ALA A 231 -8.80 18.32 -1.77
N GLY A 232 -8.61 17.21 -2.48
CA GLY A 232 -9.11 17.07 -3.85
C GLY A 232 -10.64 17.17 -3.93
N TYR A 233 -11.37 16.73 -2.90
CA TYR A 233 -12.84 16.68 -2.91
C TYR A 233 -13.49 17.91 -2.28
N GLU A 234 -12.76 18.76 -1.57
CA GLU A 234 -13.26 20.02 -0.99
C GLU A 234 -14.03 20.91 -2.01
N PRO A 235 -13.62 21.00 -3.30
CA PRO A 235 -14.38 21.73 -4.31
C PRO A 235 -15.71 21.06 -4.74
N PHE A 236 -15.95 19.81 -4.35
CA PHE A 236 -17.09 19.00 -4.78
C PHE A 236 -18.03 18.66 -3.62
N ASP A 237 -19.32 18.52 -3.93
CA ASP A 237 -20.36 18.17 -2.95
C ASP A 237 -20.42 16.64 -2.76
N VAL A 238 -19.30 16.08 -2.31
CA VAL A 238 -19.09 14.64 -2.11
C VAL A 238 -18.59 14.39 -0.68
N ASP A 239 -19.37 13.63 0.08
CA ASP A 239 -18.97 13.25 1.43
C ASP A 239 -17.96 12.09 1.42
N ILE A 240 -16.84 12.27 2.13
CA ILE A 240 -15.83 11.22 2.33
C ILE A 240 -16.03 10.60 3.70
N VAL A 241 -16.57 9.38 3.70
CA VAL A 241 -16.70 8.60 4.93
C VAL A 241 -15.37 7.91 5.26
N PHE A 242 -14.55 8.54 6.11
CA PHE A 242 -13.20 8.08 6.46
C PHE A 242 -13.13 6.63 6.96
N SER A 243 -14.15 6.15 7.67
CA SER A 243 -14.20 4.76 8.18
C SER A 243 -14.25 3.71 7.09
N ARG A 244 -14.65 4.08 5.86
CA ARG A 244 -14.73 3.19 4.68
C ARG A 244 -13.60 3.43 3.68
N LEU A 245 -12.87 4.53 3.81
CA LEU A 245 -11.91 5.01 2.82
C LEU A 245 -10.74 4.04 2.64
N ILE A 246 -10.15 3.53 3.73
CA ILE A 246 -9.08 2.52 3.68
C ILE A 246 -9.41 1.37 4.62
N GLN A 247 -9.33 0.15 4.11
CA GLN A 247 -9.50 -1.09 4.86
C GLN A 247 -8.24 -1.94 4.72
N TYR A 248 -7.81 -2.55 5.81
CA TYR A 248 -6.75 -3.54 5.82
C TYR A 248 -7.36 -4.94 6.00
N ARG A 249 -6.94 -5.89 5.17
CA ARG A 249 -7.28 -7.30 5.30
C ARG A 249 -6.01 -8.14 5.20
N SER A 250 -5.83 -9.01 6.19
CA SER A 250 -4.82 -10.07 6.15
C SER A 250 -5.45 -11.34 5.58
N ALA A 251 -4.80 -11.94 4.59
CA ALA A 251 -5.24 -13.17 3.94
C ALA A 251 -4.08 -14.16 3.84
N VAL A 252 -3.85 -14.95 4.89
CA VAL A 252 -2.82 -16.01 5.04
C VAL A 252 -1.40 -15.64 4.57
N LYS A 253 -1.17 -15.49 3.26
CA LYS A 253 0.11 -15.13 2.62
C LYS A 253 0.16 -13.72 2.01
N SER A 254 -0.97 -13.03 1.99
CA SER A 254 -1.11 -11.72 1.36
C SER A 254 -1.70 -10.70 2.33
N THR A 255 -1.37 -9.45 2.08
CA THR A 255 -2.02 -8.31 2.71
C THR A 255 -2.70 -7.47 1.65
N ILE A 256 -3.91 -7.06 1.95
CA ILE A 256 -4.76 -6.32 1.04
C ILE A 256 -5.11 -5.00 1.70
N PHE A 257 -4.65 -3.90 1.10
CA PHE A 257 -5.19 -2.58 1.38
C PHE A 257 -6.27 -2.28 0.35
N THR A 258 -7.51 -2.13 0.80
CA THR A 258 -8.63 -1.71 -0.04
C THR A 258 -8.85 -0.23 0.17
N ILE A 259 -8.90 0.54 -0.92
CA ILE A 259 -9.30 1.93 -0.92
C ILE A 259 -10.60 2.11 -1.71
N GLU A 260 -11.60 2.76 -1.13
CA GLU A 260 -12.86 3.10 -1.78
C GLU A 260 -12.86 4.60 -2.09
N ILE A 261 -12.64 4.94 -3.36
CA ILE A 261 -12.49 6.32 -3.84
C ILE A 261 -13.79 6.75 -4.55
N PRO A 262 -14.57 7.68 -3.99
CA PRO A 262 -15.83 8.09 -4.62
C PRO A 262 -15.59 8.86 -5.93
N ILE A 263 -16.20 8.48 -7.04
CA ILE A 263 -16.04 9.23 -8.31
C ILE A 263 -17.01 10.42 -8.29
N PRO A 264 -16.54 11.66 -8.48
CA PRO A 264 -17.41 12.84 -8.49
C PRO A 264 -18.53 12.69 -9.51
N ILE A 265 -19.72 13.10 -9.12
CA ILE A 265 -20.84 13.25 -10.05
C ILE A 265 -20.58 14.56 -10.78
N ARG A 266 -20.20 14.49 -12.07
CA ARG A 266 -20.12 15.69 -12.91
C ARG A 266 -21.47 16.37 -12.88
N LYS A 267 -21.55 17.56 -12.24
CA LYS A 267 -22.73 18.42 -12.39
C LYS A 267 -22.79 18.75 -13.87
N LYS A 268 -23.86 18.33 -14.56
CA LYS A 268 -24.11 18.83 -15.91
C LYS A 268 -24.04 20.36 -15.85
N ALA A 269 -23.20 20.95 -16.70
CA ALA A 269 -23.23 22.38 -16.92
C ALA A 269 -24.69 22.79 -17.13
N ARG A 270 -25.19 23.69 -16.29
CA ARG A 270 -26.52 24.28 -16.44
C ARG A 270 -26.52 25.26 -17.61
#